data_AF-A0A3E1EH15-F1
#
_entry.id   AF-A0A3E1EH15-F1
#
_cell.length_a   1.000
_cell.length_b   1.000
_cell.length_c   1.000
_cell.angle_alpha   90.00
_cell.angle_beta   90.00
_cell.angle_gamma   90.00
#
_symmetry.space_group_name_H-M   'P 1'
#
loop_
_entity.id
_entity.type
_entity.pdbx_description
1 polymer ?
#
loop_
_entity_poly.entity_id
_entity_poly.type
_entity_poly.pdbx_seq_one_letter_code
_entity_poly.pdbx_strand_id
1 'polypeptide(L)'
;MSLLIPHWRCFETVASGAEASSFAECCRYSLSTLEVDGDPETKNFALIEQQEPGSWRWAIVNARGRVLQDGHEPSQLDAKQAATSALYVVTAGLRA
;
A
#
# COMPACT_ATOMS: atom_id res chain seq x y z
N MET A 1 14.26 4.00 18.48
CA MET A 1 12.91 4.22 17.92
C MET A 1 13.10 4.75 16.52
N SER A 2 13.22 3.84 15.54
CA SER A 2 13.41 4.24 14.15
C SER A 2 12.07 4.74 13.64
N LEU A 3 11.94 6.06 13.55
CA LEU A 3 10.94 6.72 12.73
C LEU A 3 11.24 6.30 11.29
N LEU A 4 10.73 5.13 10.89
CA LEU A 4 10.73 4.69 9.50
C LEU A 4 9.91 5.73 8.76
N ILE A 5 10.60 6.69 8.14
CA ILE A 5 9.98 7.60 7.19
C ILE A 5 9.41 6.68 6.10
N PRO A 6 8.08 6.59 5.93
CA PRO A 6 7.50 5.67 4.98
C PRO A 6 8.02 6.04 3.58
N HIS A 7 8.69 5.09 2.94
CA HIS A 7 9.31 5.29 1.64
C HIS A 7 8.29 4.97 0.56
N TRP A 8 7.28 5.83 0.44
CA TRP A 8 6.28 5.76 -0.62
C TRP A 8 6.96 5.85 -1.99
N ARG A 9 6.79 4.81 -2.81
CA ARG A 9 7.30 4.74 -4.18
C ARG A 9 6.14 4.60 -5.15
N CYS A 10 6.16 5.39 -6.23
CA CYS A 10 5.23 5.23 -7.34
C CYS A 10 5.44 3.88 -8.01
N PHE A 11 4.36 3.13 -8.24
CA PHE A 11 4.43 1.79 -8.82
C PHE A 11 5.10 1.75 -10.20
N GLU A 12 5.01 2.85 -10.97
CA GLU A 12 5.72 3.02 -12.25
C GLU A 12 7.25 2.84 -12.14
N THR A 13 7.82 2.98 -10.94
CA THR A 13 9.27 2.78 -10.68
C THR A 13 9.62 1.39 -10.14
N VAL A 14 8.65 0.50 -9.93
CA VAL A 14 8.88 -0.89 -9.48
C VAL A 14 9.16 -1.76 -10.70
N ALA A 15 10.43 -1.85 -11.08
CA ALA A 15 10.91 -2.65 -12.19
C ALA A 15 10.83 -4.16 -11.90
N SER A 16 9.78 -4.82 -12.38
CA SER A 16 9.80 -6.25 -12.73
C SER A 16 8.67 -6.53 -13.73
N GLY A 17 9.01 -6.50 -15.02
CA GLY A 17 8.08 -6.59 -16.15
C GLY A 17 7.34 -7.92 -16.32
N ALA A 18 7.36 -8.81 -15.33
CA ALA A 18 6.57 -10.05 -15.32
C ALA A 18 5.48 -10.02 -14.23
N GLU A 19 5.78 -9.52 -13.02
CA GLU A 19 4.78 -9.35 -11.95
C GLU A 19 3.84 -8.17 -12.22
N ALA A 20 4.36 -7.10 -12.84
CA ALA A 20 3.57 -5.91 -13.16
C ALA A 20 2.45 -6.16 -14.19
N SER A 21 2.66 -7.03 -15.17
CA SER A 21 1.66 -7.35 -16.21
C SER A 21 0.51 -8.22 -15.68
N SER A 22 0.81 -9.23 -14.85
CA SER A 22 -0.24 -10.05 -14.23
C SER A 22 -1.03 -9.28 -13.16
N PHE A 23 -0.41 -8.27 -12.52
CA PHE A 23 -1.14 -7.32 -11.69
C PHE A 23 -2.00 -6.38 -12.56
N ALA A 24 -1.47 -5.79 -13.63
CA ALA A 24 -2.19 -4.84 -14.48
C ALA A 24 -3.47 -5.41 -15.13
N GLU A 25 -3.48 -6.68 -15.53
CA GLU A 25 -4.68 -7.31 -16.13
C GLU A 25 -5.79 -7.62 -15.11
N CYS A 26 -5.48 -7.65 -13.81
CA CYS A 26 -6.43 -7.91 -12.73
C CYS A 26 -6.65 -6.70 -11.79
N CYS A 27 -5.83 -5.67 -11.92
CA CYS A 27 -5.86 -4.49 -11.06
C CYS A 27 -6.93 -3.51 -11.54
N ARG A 28 -8.01 -3.45 -10.77
CA ARG A 28 -8.93 -2.29 -10.69
C ARG A 28 -8.25 -1.01 -10.18
N TYR A 29 -6.92 -0.99 -10.11
CA TYR A 29 -6.13 0.05 -9.51
C TYR A 29 -5.48 0.92 -10.58
N SER A 30 -5.54 2.24 -10.43
CA SER A 30 -4.95 3.19 -11.38
C SER A 30 -3.44 3.29 -11.13
N LEU A 31 -2.65 2.60 -11.96
CA LEU A 31 -1.18 2.50 -11.82
C LEU A 31 -0.45 3.86 -11.81
N SER A 32 -1.10 4.92 -12.29
CA SER A 32 -0.58 6.30 -12.32
C SER A 32 -0.51 6.98 -10.93
N THR A 33 -1.28 6.48 -9.95
CA THR A 33 -1.36 7.08 -8.59
C THR A 33 -1.03 6.10 -7.49
N LEU A 34 -0.69 4.86 -7.87
CA LEU A 34 -0.38 3.79 -6.93
C LEU A 34 0.95 4.08 -6.25
N GLU A 35 0.91 4.28 -4.94
CA GLU A 35 2.11 4.39 -4.11
C GLU A 35 2.18 3.23 -3.12
N VAL A 36 3.39 2.73 -2.91
CA VAL A 36 3.66 1.57 -2.04
C VAL A 36 4.68 1.95 -0.98
N ASP A 37 4.39 1.58 0.26
CA ASP A 37 5.35 1.52 1.36
C ASP A 37 5.41 0.09 1.91
N GLY A 38 6.57 -0.35 2.40
CA GLY A 38 6.78 -1.74 2.78
C GLY A 38 7.63 -1.90 4.02
N ASP A 39 7.22 -2.82 4.88
CA ASP A 39 8.02 -3.24 6.03
C ASP A 39 8.83 -4.51 5.67
N PRO A 40 10.17 -4.42 5.58
CA PRO A 40 11.02 -5.55 5.20
C PRO A 40 11.00 -6.69 6.22
N GLU A 41 10.65 -6.44 7.49
CA GLU A 41 10.61 -7.48 8.51
C GLU A 41 9.35 -8.34 8.42
N THR A 42 8.19 -7.72 8.28
CA THR A 42 6.91 -8.44 8.22
C THR A 42 6.52 -8.86 6.80
N LYS A 43 7.18 -8.30 5.79
CA LYS A 43 6.82 -8.45 4.37
C LYS A 43 5.36 -8.06 4.10
N ASN A 44 4.86 -7.09 4.87
CA ASN A 44 3.58 -6.44 4.63
C ASN A 44 3.83 -5.13 3.88
N PHE A 45 2.89 -4.76 3.03
CA PHE A 45 2.94 -3.58 2.18
C PHE A 45 1.69 -2.76 2.41
N ALA A 46 1.88 -1.45 2.55
CA ALA A 46 0.83 -0.45 2.48
C ALA A 46 0.73 0.04 1.03
N LEU A 47 -0.48 0.04 0.49
CA LEU A 47 -0.81 0.50 -0.85
C LEU A 47 -1.78 1.66 -0.72
N ILE A 48 -1.60 2.71 -1.53
CA ILE A 48 -2.62 3.73 -1.73
C ILE A 48 -2.80 3.99 -3.21
N GLU A 49 -4.01 4.37 -3.61
CA GLU A 49 -4.29 4.82 -4.97
C GLU A 49 -5.40 5.87 -4.96
N GLN A 50 -5.50 6.62 -6.06
CA GLN A 50 -6.68 7.43 -6.32
C GLN A 50 -7.68 6.63 -7.17
N GLN A 51 -8.81 6.28 -6.56
CA GLN A 51 -9.89 5.57 -7.27
C GLN A 51 -10.70 6.55 -8.13
N GLU A 52 -11.03 7.72 -7.56
CA GLU A 52 -11.77 8.80 -8.22
C GLU A 52 -11.23 10.18 -7.76
N PRO A 53 -11.51 11.28 -8.48
CA PRO A 53 -11.22 12.62 -7.99
C PRO A 53 -11.83 12.84 -6.59
N GLY A 54 -10.97 13.07 -5.58
CA GLY A 54 -11.40 13.22 -4.18
C GLY A 54 -11.70 11.92 -3.42
N SER A 55 -11.35 10.76 -3.97
CA SER A 55 -11.46 9.46 -3.30
C SER A 55 -10.18 8.65 -3.46
N TRP A 56 -9.49 8.42 -2.34
CA TRP A 56 -8.26 7.65 -2.24
C TRP A 56 -8.53 6.35 -1.53
N ARG A 57 -8.14 5.24 -2.15
CA ARG A 57 -8.22 3.92 -1.53
C ARG A 57 -6.87 3.56 -0.92
N TRP A 58 -6.89 2.86 0.20
CA TRP A 58 -5.70 2.25 0.79
C TRP A 58 -5.92 0.78 1.13
N ALA A 59 -4.83 0.00 1.18
CA ALA A 59 -4.87 -1.40 1.59
C ALA A 59 -3.54 -1.85 2.21
N ILE A 60 -3.60 -2.76 3.17
CA ILE A 60 -2.46 -3.53 3.69
C ILE A 60 -2.51 -4.90 3.07
N VAL A 61 -1.46 -5.26 2.33
CA VAL A 61 -1.30 -6.58 1.73
C VAL A 61 -0.10 -7.29 2.31
N ASN A 62 -0.22 -8.60 2.54
CA ASN A 62 0.93 -9.41 2.93
C ASN A 62 1.73 -9.89 1.72
N ALA A 63 2.87 -10.54 1.97
CA ALA A 63 3.72 -11.14 0.93
C ALA A 63 3.03 -12.18 0.03
N ARG A 64 1.85 -12.68 0.40
CA ARG A 64 1.05 -13.61 -0.41
C ARG A 64 0.01 -12.88 -1.27
N GLY A 65 0.02 -11.55 -1.29
CA GLY A 65 -0.95 -10.72 -1.99
C GLY A 65 -2.34 -10.69 -1.34
N ARG A 66 -2.48 -11.17 -0.10
CA ARG A 66 -3.76 -11.13 0.61
C ARG A 66 -3.94 -9.78 1.29
N VAL A 67 -5.06 -9.12 1.00
CA VAL A 67 -5.51 -7.92 1.72
C VAL A 67 -5.85 -8.30 3.16
N LEU A 68 -5.15 -7.69 4.10
CA LEU A 68 -5.38 -7.82 5.53
C LEU A 68 -6.36 -6.76 6.03
N GLN A 69 -6.26 -5.55 5.47
CA GLN A 69 -7.09 -4.41 5.80
C GLN A 69 -7.16 -3.47 4.59
N ASP A 70 -8.28 -2.80 4.39
CA ASP A 70 -8.44 -1.76 3.38
C ASP A 70 -9.43 -0.68 3.82
N GLY A 71 -9.42 0.43 3.10
CA GLY A 71 -10.26 1.58 3.40
C GLY A 71 -10.21 2.66 2.31
N HIS A 72 -10.97 3.72 2.54
CA HIS A 72 -11.10 4.86 1.64
C HIS A 72 -11.02 6.16 2.43
N GLU A 73 -10.36 7.16 1.85
CA GLU A 73 -10.13 8.47 2.45
C GLU A 73 -10.34 9.57 1.41
N PRO A 74 -10.69 10.80 1.84
CA PRO A 74 -10.97 11.91 0.92
C PRO A 74 -9.70 12.51 0.28
N SER A 75 -8.52 12.22 0.84
CA SER A 75 -7.24 12.77 0.35
C SER A 75 -6.10 11.75 0.38
N GLN A 76 -5.08 12.01 -0.45
CA GLN A 76 -3.86 11.20 -0.48
C GLN A 76 -3.17 11.16 0.89
N LEU A 77 -3.14 12.30 1.59
CA LEU A 77 -2.48 12.42 2.88
C LEU A 77 -3.19 11.57 3.93
N ASP A 78 -4.51 11.62 3.95
CA ASP A 78 -5.34 10.83 4.87
C ASP A 78 -5.16 9.34 4.57
N ALA A 79 -5.16 8.93 3.30
CA ALA A 79 -4.90 7.56 2.89
C ALA A 79 -3.52 7.07 3.34
N LYS A 80 -2.47 7.89 3.21
CA LYS A 80 -1.12 7.57 3.71
C LYS A 80 -1.11 7.37 5.22
N GLN A 81 -1.76 8.26 5.96
CA GLN A 81 -1.83 8.20 7.42
C GLN A 81 -2.61 6.97 7.90
N ALA A 82 -3.75 6.68 7.27
CA ALA A 82 -4.58 5.51 7.55
C ALA A 82 -3.81 4.21 7.25
N ALA A 83 -3.18 4.11 6.08
CA ALA A 83 -2.39 2.95 5.69
C ALA A 83 -1.17 2.75 6.60
N THR A 84 -0.44 3.81 6.96
CA THR A 84 0.68 3.73 7.89
C THR A 84 0.24 3.24 9.27
N SER A 85 -0.89 3.78 9.76
CA SER A 85 -1.45 3.39 11.06
C SER A 85 -1.92 1.92 11.04
N ALA A 86 -2.57 1.49 9.97
CA ALA A 86 -3.00 0.11 9.78
C ALA A 86 -1.80 -0.86 9.69
N LEU A 87 -0.76 -0.49 8.94
CA LEU A 87 0.48 -1.27 8.85
C LEU A 87 1.12 -1.45 10.23
N TYR A 88 1.18 -0.39 11.03
CA TYR A 88 1.70 -0.46 12.40
C TYR A 88 0.89 -1.41 13.28
N VAL A 89 -0.45 -1.34 13.22
CA VAL A 89 -1.34 -2.24 14.00
C VAL A 89 -1.13 -3.71 13.59
N VAL A 90 -1.06 -3.98 12.29
CA VAL A 90 -0.84 -5.34 11.77
C VAL A 90 0.53 -5.87 12.20
N THR A 91 1.59 -5.07 12.09
CA THR A 91 2.94 -5.45 12.50
C THR A 91 3.06 -5.63 14.01
N ALA A 92 2.41 -4.78 14.82
CA ALA A 92 2.39 -4.90 16.27
C ALA A 92 1.62 -6.15 16.73
N GLY A 93 0.50 -6.49 16.08
CA GLY A 93 -0.28 -7.69 16.37
C GLY A 93 0.45 -9.00 16.05
N LEU A 94 1.42 -8.99 15.13
CA LEU A 94 2.28 -10.14 14.82
C LEU A 94 3.41 -10.37 15.84
N ARG A 95 3.72 -9.37 16.66
CA ARG A 95 4.81 -9.42 17.67
C ARG A 95 4.32 -9.74 19.09
N ALA A 96 3.01 -9.86 19.30
CA ALA A 96 2.37 -10.22 20.57
C ALA A 96 2.18 -11.73 20.70
#